data_AF-A0A9Q0GN48-F1
#
_entry.id   AF-A0A9Q0GN48-F1
#
_cell.length_a   1.000
_cell.length_b   1.000
_cell.length_c   1.000
_cell.angle_alpha   90.00
_cell.angle_beta   90.00
_cell.angle_gamma   90.00
#
_symmetry.space_group_name_H-M   'P 1'
#
loop_
_entity.id
_entity.type
_entity.pdbx_description
1 polymer ?
#
loop_
_entity_poly.entity_id
_entity_poly.type
_entity_poly.pdbx_seq_one_letter_code
_entity_poly.pdbx_strand_id
1 'polypeptide(L)'
;WDLERALEVFDWTVGFLRRELYLNDDGLTRAIIGTIRDVDAYQLPDAKGYSSFLRYLRGISEEDRKGEREEILSTSLEDFEEFASIIEAVNGFQLL
;
A
#
# COMPACT_ATOMS: atom_id res chain seq x y z
N TRP A 1 4.22 -4.30 -25.69
CA TRP A 1 4.24 -3.34 -24.58
C TRP A 1 5.33 -2.35 -24.89
N ASP A 2 4.98 -1.07 -24.92
CA ASP A 2 5.86 0.04 -25.22
C ASP A 2 6.31 0.67 -23.89
N LEU A 3 7.63 0.87 -23.72
CA LEU A 3 8.21 1.36 -22.47
C LEU A 3 7.79 2.80 -22.18
N GLU A 4 7.75 3.65 -23.21
CA GLU A 4 7.35 5.06 -23.06
C GLU A 4 5.92 5.14 -22.53
N ARG A 5 5.02 4.36 -23.14
CA ARG A 5 3.64 4.24 -22.69
C ARG A 5 3.51 3.72 -21.26
N ALA A 6 4.40 2.83 -20.82
CA ALA A 6 4.36 2.34 -19.44
C ALA A 6 4.72 3.46 -18.44
N LEU A 7 5.72 4.28 -18.77
CA LEU A 7 6.10 5.43 -17.96
C LEU A 7 4.99 6.48 -17.89
N GLU A 8 4.36 6.79 -19.02
CA GLU A 8 3.20 7.70 -19.06
C GLU A 8 2.06 7.23 -18.14
N VAL A 9 1.80 5.92 -18.08
CA VAL A 9 0.78 5.35 -17.17
C VAL A 9 1.18 5.53 -15.71
N PHE A 10 2.47 5.36 -15.36
CA PHE A 10 2.94 5.59 -14.00
C PHE A 10 2.86 7.06 -13.60
N ASP A 11 3.21 7.99 -14.48
CA ASP A 11 3.09 9.43 -14.23
C ASP A 11 1.65 9.87 -14.00
N TRP A 12 0.70 9.18 -14.62
CA TRP A 12 -0.72 9.45 -14.49
C TRP A 12 -1.35 9.00 -13.17
N THR A 13 -0.62 8.23 -12.34
CA THR A 13 -1.11 7.69 -11.06
C THR A 13 -1.66 8.77 -10.13
N VAL A 14 -1.02 9.95 -10.07
CA VAL A 14 -1.50 11.08 -9.26
C VAL A 14 -2.88 11.55 -9.72
N GLY A 15 -3.08 11.68 -11.03
CA GLY A 15 -4.35 12.10 -11.62
C GLY A 15 -5.46 11.09 -11.32
N PHE A 16 -5.14 9.80 -11.42
CA PHE A 16 -6.05 8.72 -11.09
C PHE A 16 -6.53 8.80 -9.63
N LEU A 17 -5.59 8.85 -8.68
CA LEU A 17 -5.90 8.86 -7.25
C LEU A 17 -6.76 10.06 -6.83
N ARG A 18 -6.51 11.25 -7.40
CA ARG A 18 -7.21 12.50 -7.02
C ARG A 18 -8.56 12.73 -7.70
N ARG A 19 -8.76 12.21 -8.92
CA ARG A 19 -9.89 12.63 -9.77
C ARG A 19 -10.71 11.50 -10.33
N GLU A 20 -10.10 10.35 -10.55
CA GLU A 20 -10.74 9.24 -11.27
C GLU A 20 -11.04 8.04 -10.37
N LEU A 21 -10.43 8.00 -9.18
CA LEU A 21 -10.72 7.01 -8.17
C LEU A 21 -12.13 7.22 -7.62
N TYR A 22 -13.10 6.57 -8.25
CA TYR A 22 -14.43 6.41 -7.70
C TYR A 22 -14.46 5.20 -6.78
N LEU A 23 -14.22 5.44 -5.50
CA LEU A 23 -14.21 4.41 -4.47
C LEU A 23 -15.39 4.63 -3.52
N ASN A 24 -16.43 3.81 -3.66
CA ASN A 24 -17.51 3.76 -2.69
C ASN A 24 -17.09 2.94 -1.46
N ASP A 25 -17.86 2.99 -0.37
CA ASP A 25 -17.57 2.31 0.89
C ASP A 25 -17.28 0.80 0.71
N ASP A 26 -18.01 0.15 -0.19
CA ASP A 26 -17.85 -1.27 -0.52
C ASP A 26 -16.56 -1.55 -1.31
N GLY A 27 -16.15 -0.63 -2.19
CA GLY A 27 -14.85 -0.65 -2.87
C GLY A 27 -13.69 -0.46 -1.90
N LEU A 28 -13.80 0.50 -0.97
CA LEU A 28 -12.82 0.74 0.08
C LEU A 28 -12.69 -0.49 1.00
N THR A 29 -13.82 -1.04 1.45
CA THR A 29 -13.86 -2.24 2.27
C THR A 29 -13.17 -3.42 1.56
N ARG A 30 -13.42 -3.62 0.26
CA ARG A 30 -12.73 -4.65 -0.52
C ARG A 30 -11.23 -4.45 -0.61
N ALA A 31 -10.77 -3.20 -0.79
CA ALA A 31 -9.35 -2.89 -0.84
C ALA A 31 -8.68 -3.25 0.51
N ILE A 32 -9.28 -2.84 1.63
CA ILE A 32 -8.82 -3.17 2.98
C ILE A 32 -8.78 -4.69 3.19
N ILE A 33 -9.85 -5.41 2.83
CA ILE A 33 -9.90 -6.88 2.93
C ILE A 33 -8.80 -7.54 2.09
N GLY A 34 -8.55 -7.02 0.87
CA GLY A 34 -7.49 -7.50 -0.01
C GLY A 34 -6.12 -7.39 0.65
N THR A 35 -5.81 -6.23 1.22
CA THR A 35 -4.56 -5.99 1.93
C THR A 35 -4.43 -6.89 3.17
N ILE A 36 -5.47 -7.00 4.00
CA ILE A 36 -5.45 -7.88 5.19
C ILE A 36 -5.26 -9.35 4.79
N ARG A 37 -5.87 -9.79 3.68
CA ARG A 37 -5.68 -11.15 3.16
C ARG A 37 -4.21 -11.44 2.85
N ASP A 38 -3.50 -10.46 2.28
CA ASP A 38 -2.10 -10.63 1.91
C ASP A 38 -1.19 -10.55 3.16
N VAL A 39 -1.52 -9.70 4.14
CA VAL A 39 -0.83 -9.61 5.45
C VAL A 39 -1.00 -10.91 6.26
N ASP A 40 -2.20 -11.48 6.27
CA ASP A 40 -2.57 -12.70 7.01
C ASP A 40 -2.53 -13.97 6.17
N ALA A 41 -1.85 -13.92 5.02
CA ALA A 41 -1.75 -15.06 4.13
C ALA A 41 -1.28 -16.30 4.93
N TYR A 42 -1.96 -17.43 4.72
CA TYR A 42 -1.63 -18.65 5.44
C TYR A 42 -0.17 -19.05 5.16
N GLN A 43 0.54 -19.41 6.22
CA GLN A 43 1.93 -19.85 6.16
C GLN A 43 2.04 -21.28 6.72
N LEU A 44 2.78 -22.12 6.00
CA LEU A 44 3.24 -23.40 6.53
C LEU A 44 4.20 -23.16 7.73
N PRO A 45 4.41 -24.17 8.60
CA PRO A 45 5.19 -24.00 9.82
C PRO A 45 6.60 -23.43 9.61
N ASP A 46 7.29 -23.87 8.55
CA ASP A 46 8.62 -23.39 8.16
C ASP A 46 8.60 -21.92 7.70
N ALA A 47 7.64 -21.55 6.85
CA ALA A 47 7.46 -20.18 6.38
C ALA A 47 7.10 -19.22 7.53
N LYS A 48 6.31 -19.68 8.50
CA LYS A 48 5.98 -18.91 9.72
C LYS A 48 7.22 -18.67 10.57
N GLY A 49 8.07 -19.69 10.74
CA GLY A 49 9.34 -19.57 11.44
C GLY A 49 10.29 -18.58 10.75
N TYR A 50 10.41 -18.67 9.42
CA TYR A 50 11.24 -17.77 8.63
C TYR A 50 10.76 -16.31 8.72
N SER A 51 9.46 -16.07 8.63
CA SER A 51 8.87 -14.72 8.76
C SER A 51 9.11 -14.13 10.15
N SER A 52 8.98 -14.96 11.20
CA SER A 52 9.30 -14.56 12.58
C SER A 52 10.78 -14.16 12.72
N PHE A 53 11.69 -14.95 12.14
CA PHE A 53 13.12 -14.65 12.15
C PHE A 53 13.47 -13.34 11.43
N LEU A 54 12.88 -13.09 10.26
CA LEU A 54 13.08 -11.82 9.53
C LEU A 54 12.58 -10.61 10.33
N ARG A 55 11.43 -10.73 11.02
CA ARG A 55 10.92 -9.68 11.90
C ARG A 55 11.88 -9.38 13.04
N TYR A 56 12.40 -10.42 13.69
CA TYR A 56 13.40 -10.28 14.74
C TYR A 56 14.66 -9.56 14.25
N LEU A 57 15.23 -9.97 13.11
CA LEU A 57 16.42 -9.33 12.54
C LEU A 57 16.19 -7.87 12.15
N ARG A 58 14.97 -7.52 11.72
CA ARG A 58 14.58 -6.15 11.35
C ARG A 58 14.16 -5.31 12.56
N GLY A 59 14.09 -5.89 13.75
CA GLY A 59 13.60 -5.20 14.95
C GLY A 59 12.11 -4.87 14.93
N ILE A 60 11.31 -5.57 14.12
CA ILE A 60 9.87 -5.35 14.03
C ILE A 60 9.21 -6.01 15.24
N SER A 61 8.62 -5.19 16.12
CA SER A 61 7.92 -5.65 17.32
C SER A 61 6.50 -6.10 17.02
N GLU A 62 5.87 -6.80 17.97
CA GLU A 62 4.45 -7.13 17.86
C GLU A 62 3.56 -5.86 17.92
N GLU A 63 4.01 -4.81 18.60
CA GLU A 63 3.30 -3.53 18.65
C GLU A 63 3.31 -2.85 17.28
N ASP A 64 4.47 -2.81 16.60
CA ASP A 64 4.58 -2.24 15.25
C ASP A 64 3.63 -2.94 14.28
N ARG A 65 3.56 -4.28 14.37
CA ARG A 65 2.67 -5.09 13.54
C ARG A 65 1.20 -4.85 13.83
N LYS A 66 0.87 -4.62 15.10
CA LYS A 66 -0.50 -4.31 15.51
C LYS A 66 -0.88 -2.91 15.04
N GLY A 67 0.02 -1.94 15.16
CA GLY A 67 -0.15 -0.58 14.65
C GLY A 67 -0.39 -0.57 13.13
N GLU A 68 0.49 -1.22 12.36
CA GLU A 68 0.34 -1.34 10.90
C GLU A 68 -1.03 -1.96 10.53
N ARG A 69 -1.45 -2.99 11.26
CA ARG A 69 -2.77 -3.60 11.04
C ARG A 69 -3.92 -2.65 11.34
N GLU A 70 -3.85 -1.90 12.43
CA GLU A 70 -4.86 -0.92 12.81
C GLU A 70 -4.95 0.20 11.76
N GLU A 71 -3.81 0.69 11.26
CA GLU A 71 -3.71 1.69 10.18
C GLU A 71 -4.39 1.20 8.89
N ILE A 72 -4.12 -0.04 8.46
CA ILE A 72 -4.77 -0.67 7.30
C ILE A 72 -6.29 -0.73 7.49
N LEU A 73 -6.75 -1.11 8.68
CA LEU A 73 -8.18 -1.24 8.98
C LEU A 73 -8.88 0.12 9.10
N SER A 74 -8.15 1.18 9.43
CA SER A 74 -8.67 2.55 9.55
C SER A 74 -8.56 3.38 8.27
N THR A 75 -8.00 2.83 7.19
CA THR A 75 -7.81 3.55 5.93
C THR A 75 -9.13 4.16 5.42
N SER A 76 -9.04 5.41 5.02
CA SER A 76 -10.12 6.29 4.56
C SER A 76 -9.85 6.79 3.15
N LEU A 77 -10.79 7.54 2.57
CA LEU A 77 -10.58 8.20 1.27
C LEU A 77 -9.53 9.32 1.33
N GLU A 78 -9.38 9.98 2.48
CA GLU A 78 -8.42 11.07 2.66
C GLU A 78 -6.98 10.57 2.54
N ASP A 79 -6.71 9.33 2.99
CA ASP A 79 -5.40 8.69 2.87
C ASP A 79 -4.97 8.50 1.39
N PHE A 80 -5.91 8.31 0.46
CA PHE A 80 -5.60 8.22 -0.97
C PHE A 80 -5.17 9.57 -1.56
N GLU A 81 -5.78 10.67 -1.09
CA GLU A 81 -5.42 12.03 -1.49
C GLU A 81 -4.06 12.45 -0.90
N GLU A 82 -3.81 12.10 0.35
CA GLU A 82 -2.50 12.30 0.99
C GLU A 82 -1.42 11.50 0.25
N PHE A 83 -1.69 10.23 -0.07
CA PHE A 83 -0.77 9.39 -0.80
C PHE A 83 -0.49 9.92 -2.22
N ALA A 84 -1.50 10.45 -2.92
CA ALA A 84 -1.30 11.10 -4.22
C ALA A 84 -0.33 12.30 -4.12
N SER A 85 -0.39 13.04 -3.01
CA SER A 85 0.49 14.18 -2.75
C SER A 85 1.94 13.74 -2.47
N ILE A 86 2.13 12.59 -1.83
CA ILE A 86 3.46 11.98 -1.65
C ILE A 86 4.05 11.56 -3.01
N ILE A 87 3.26 10.91 -3.87
CA ILE A 87 3.72 10.50 -5.21
C ILE A 87 4.11 11.72 -6.05
N GLU A 88 3.29 12.78 -6.02
CA GLU A 88 3.58 14.02 -6.74
C GLU A 88 4.91 14.65 -6.30
N ALA A 89 5.20 14.64 -5.00
CA ALA A 89 6.48 15.13 -4.48
C ALA A 89 7.69 14.33 -4.98
N VAL A 90 7.55 13.00 -5.12
CA VAL A 90 8.60 12.13 -5.65
C VAL A 90 8.80 12.34 -7.15
N ASN A 91 7.72 12.47 -7.92
CA ASN A 91 7.80 12.74 -9.36
C ASN A 91 8.45 14.11 -9.63
N GLY A 92 8.16 15.12 -8.80
CA GLY A 92 8.82 16.42 -8.88
C GLY A 92 10.32 16.36 -8.60
N PHE A 93 10.79 15.38 -7.81
CA PHE A 93 12.21 15.19 -7.51
C PHE A 93 13.00 14.59 -8.69
N GLN A 94 12.34 13.90 -9.64
CA GLN A 94 12.98 13.40 -10.86
C GLN A 94 13.17 14.48 -11.94
N LEU A 95 12.55 15.65 -11.79
CA LEU A 95 12.66 16.79 -12.73
C LEU A 95 13.70 17.84 -12.31
N LEU A 96 14.48 17.59 -11.24
CA LEU A 96 15.64 18.37 -10.80
C LEU A 96 16.93 17.57 -10.99
#